data_AF-A0A3D2H179-F1
#
_entry.id   AF-A0A3D2H179-F1
#
_cell.length_a   1.000
_cell.length_b   1.000
_cell.length_c   1.000
_cell.angle_alpha   90.00
_cell.angle_beta   90.00
_cell.angle_gamma   90.00
#
_symmetry.space_group_name_H-M   'P 1'
#
loop_
_entity.id
_entity.type
_entity.pdbx_description
1 polymer ?
#
loop_
_entity_poly.entity_id
_entity_poly.type
_entity_poly.pdbx_seq_one_letter_code
_entity_poly.pdbx_strand_id
1 'polypeptide(L)'
;MKYAGMPMGMWMLFHRSFTRQLTAVLGQSAESAKATEKAAKQEYRQIIARVPDFEPGDRFQMNIVNCAMLCAYVLHMPKRPTVQTLTDYYAKSMLTPAMRWFCRKSGKNKFSDKDIAGMKQAEKLRAADRNPYSWNMDYLPYADDSGYEARFYKCGICVLTKELGLYDLTPAMCRLDYTMAEAGETSDFVREYTLASGGPYCDCGYHKKQK
;
A
#
# COMPACT_ATOMS: atom_id res chain seq x y z
N MET A 1 -16.51 -1.44 14.13
CA MET A 1 -17.15 -2.19 13.01
C MET A 1 -16.14 -2.33 11.90
N LYS A 2 -15.80 -3.57 11.48
CA LYS A 2 -14.41 -3.96 11.22
C LYS A 2 -13.56 -3.06 10.31
N TYR A 3 -14.22 -2.34 9.40
CA TYR A 3 -13.63 -1.26 8.62
C TYR A 3 -14.64 -0.21 8.12
N ALA A 4 -15.82 -0.09 8.74
CA ALA A 4 -16.93 0.80 8.32
C ALA A 4 -17.24 0.78 6.80
N GLY A 5 -17.23 -0.40 6.17
CA GLY A 5 -17.48 -0.55 4.73
C GLY A 5 -16.29 -0.23 3.81
N MET A 6 -15.15 0.21 4.35
CA MET A 6 -13.93 0.52 3.57
C MET A 6 -13.48 -0.64 2.64
N PRO A 7 -13.47 -1.93 3.06
CA PRO A 7 -13.06 -3.02 2.19
C PRO A 7 -13.97 -3.16 0.97
N MET A 8 -15.28 -2.98 1.16
CA MET A 8 -16.24 -2.98 0.05
C MET A 8 -16.04 -1.75 -0.84
N GLY A 9 -15.81 -0.57 -0.25
CA GLY A 9 -15.50 0.66 -0.98
C GLY A 9 -14.25 0.52 -1.85
N MET A 10 -13.15 0.02 -1.29
CA MET A 10 -11.89 -0.21 -2.01
C MET A 10 -12.06 -1.25 -3.12
N TRP A 11 -12.78 -2.34 -2.86
CA TRP A 11 -13.12 -3.31 -3.89
C TRP A 11 -13.86 -2.64 -5.05
N MET A 12 -14.95 -1.91 -4.76
CA MET A 12 -15.75 -1.24 -5.79
C MET A 12 -14.96 -0.19 -6.58
N LEU A 13 -14.02 0.50 -5.92
CA LEU A 13 -13.18 1.51 -6.55
C LEU A 13 -12.18 0.88 -7.54
N PHE A 14 -11.59 -0.27 -7.19
CA PHE A 14 -10.42 -0.78 -7.91
C PHE A 14 -10.65 -2.05 -8.73
N HIS A 15 -11.67 -2.87 -8.44
CA HIS A 15 -11.78 -4.22 -9.02
C HIS A 15 -11.76 -4.21 -10.55
N ARG A 16 -12.48 -3.29 -11.20
CA ARG A 16 -12.48 -3.16 -12.66
C ARG A 16 -11.10 -2.83 -13.23
N SER A 17 -10.34 -1.98 -12.53
CA SER A 17 -8.98 -1.63 -12.93
C SER A 17 -8.06 -2.83 -12.80
N PHE A 18 -8.10 -3.53 -11.65
CA PHE A 18 -7.34 -4.76 -11.42
C PHE A 18 -7.61 -5.81 -12.49
N THR A 19 -8.89 -6.09 -12.79
CA THR A 19 -9.27 -7.07 -13.82
C THR A 19 -8.78 -6.64 -15.20
N ARG A 20 -8.92 -5.37 -15.57
CA ARG A 20 -8.42 -4.86 -16.85
C ARG A 20 -6.90 -5.02 -16.98
N GLN A 21 -6.14 -4.76 -15.90
CA GLN A 21 -4.68 -4.89 -15.95
C GLN A 21 -4.21 -6.35 -15.97
N LEU A 22 -5.04 -7.33 -15.59
CA LEU A 22 -4.70 -8.76 -15.78
C LEU A 22 -4.52 -9.07 -17.26
N THR A 23 -5.34 -8.46 -18.12
CA THR A 23 -5.18 -8.58 -19.57
C THR A 23 -4.07 -7.68 -20.08
N ALA A 24 -4.09 -6.39 -19.73
CA ALA A 24 -3.19 -5.40 -20.34
C ALA A 24 -1.72 -5.52 -19.90
N VAL A 25 -1.43 -6.04 -18.71
CA VAL A 25 -0.07 -6.18 -18.17
C VAL A 25 0.38 -7.64 -18.11
N LEU A 26 -0.51 -8.53 -17.69
CA LEU A 26 -0.20 -9.94 -17.48
C LEU A 26 -0.60 -10.84 -18.66
N GLY A 27 -1.21 -10.27 -19.72
CA GLY A 27 -1.54 -10.99 -20.95
C GLY A 27 -2.62 -12.06 -20.78
N GLN A 28 -3.40 -12.03 -19.70
CA GLN A 28 -4.49 -12.99 -19.51
C GLN A 28 -5.62 -12.76 -20.53
N SER A 29 -6.27 -13.85 -20.96
CA SER A 29 -7.51 -13.75 -21.71
C SER A 29 -8.61 -13.07 -20.86
N ALA A 30 -9.62 -12.52 -21.51
CA ALA A 30 -10.73 -11.87 -20.80
C ALA A 30 -11.49 -12.85 -19.89
N GLU A 31 -11.60 -14.11 -20.30
CA GLU A 31 -12.21 -15.19 -19.53
C GLU A 31 -11.38 -15.52 -18.28
N SER A 32 -10.07 -15.69 -18.44
CA SER A 32 -9.13 -15.93 -17.33
C SER A 32 -9.13 -14.77 -16.33
N ALA A 33 -9.14 -13.52 -16.82
CA ALA A 33 -9.15 -12.34 -15.98
C ALA A 33 -10.45 -12.26 -15.13
N LYS A 34 -11.61 -12.54 -15.74
CA LYS A 34 -12.90 -12.60 -15.04
C LYS A 34 -12.96 -13.72 -14.00
N ALA A 35 -12.40 -14.90 -14.33
CA ALA A 35 -12.31 -16.01 -13.39
C ALA A 35 -11.43 -15.64 -12.17
N THR A 36 -10.27 -15.04 -12.42
CA THR A 36 -9.37 -14.51 -11.38
C THR A 36 -10.09 -13.51 -10.48
N GLU A 37 -10.79 -12.51 -11.03
CA GLU A 37 -11.54 -11.53 -10.25
C GLU A 37 -12.59 -12.19 -9.34
N LYS A 38 -13.36 -13.15 -9.87
CA LYS A 38 -14.42 -13.83 -9.12
C LYS A 38 -13.85 -14.56 -7.91
N ALA A 39 -12.74 -15.29 -8.08
CA ALA A 39 -12.07 -16.00 -7.01
C ALA A 39 -11.40 -15.03 -6.02
N ALA A 40 -10.71 -14.00 -6.52
CA ALA A 40 -10.10 -12.94 -5.71
C ALA A 40 -11.12 -12.22 -4.82
N LYS A 41 -12.36 -12.03 -5.29
CA LYS A 41 -13.41 -11.41 -4.46
C LYS A 41 -13.74 -12.23 -3.22
N GLN A 42 -13.74 -13.55 -3.35
CA GLN A 42 -14.01 -14.46 -2.23
C GLN A 42 -12.80 -14.50 -1.30
N GLU A 43 -11.60 -14.64 -1.85
CA GLU A 43 -10.33 -14.64 -1.10
C GLU A 43 -10.15 -13.35 -0.29
N TYR A 44 -10.38 -12.19 -0.92
CA TYR A 44 -10.29 -10.89 -0.28
C TYR A 44 -11.18 -10.78 0.96
N ARG A 45 -12.42 -11.29 0.89
CA ARG A 45 -13.34 -11.31 2.05
C ARG A 45 -12.79 -12.20 3.17
N GLN A 46 -12.20 -13.34 2.83
CA GLN A 46 -11.62 -14.26 3.81
C GLN A 46 -10.38 -13.63 4.48
N ILE A 47 -9.50 -12.99 3.71
CA ILE A 47 -8.34 -12.27 4.25
C ILE A 47 -8.81 -11.17 5.20
N ILE A 48 -9.71 -10.29 4.77
CA ILE A 48 -10.23 -9.18 5.59
C ILE A 48 -10.91 -9.66 6.88
N ALA A 49 -11.59 -10.81 6.85
CA ALA A 49 -12.20 -11.38 8.04
C ALA A 49 -11.17 -11.79 9.11
N ARG A 50 -9.98 -12.24 8.69
CA ARG A 50 -8.88 -12.65 9.58
C ARG A 50 -8.11 -11.47 10.14
N VAL A 51 -7.94 -10.38 9.39
CA VAL A 51 -7.26 -9.18 9.88
C VAL A 51 -8.08 -8.56 11.04
N PRO A 52 -7.49 -8.33 12.22
CA PRO A 52 -8.16 -7.75 13.37
C PRO A 52 -8.52 -6.27 13.14
N ASP A 53 -9.31 -5.74 14.05
CA ASP A 53 -9.66 -4.32 14.05
C ASP A 53 -8.44 -3.43 14.30
N PHE A 54 -8.44 -2.27 13.66
CA PHE A 54 -7.46 -1.22 13.87
C PHE A 54 -7.98 -0.28 14.96
N GLU A 55 -7.10 0.10 15.90
CA GLU A 55 -7.48 0.99 16.98
C GLU A 55 -7.69 2.43 16.47
N PRO A 56 -8.53 3.25 17.13
CA PRO A 56 -8.74 4.63 16.73
C PRO A 56 -7.44 5.43 16.62
N GLY A 57 -7.26 6.15 15.52
CA GLY A 57 -6.05 6.92 15.24
C GLY A 57 -4.97 6.16 14.47
N ASP A 58 -5.12 4.84 14.29
CA ASP A 58 -4.26 4.09 13.38
C ASP A 58 -4.57 4.43 11.92
N ARG A 59 -3.60 5.07 11.25
CA ARG A 59 -3.76 5.61 9.90
C ARG A 59 -3.53 4.60 8.78
N PHE A 60 -3.06 3.39 9.08
CA PHE A 60 -2.58 2.45 8.07
C PHE A 60 -3.59 1.39 7.65
N GLN A 61 -4.82 1.48 8.17
CA GLN A 61 -5.92 0.59 7.83
C GLN A 61 -6.13 0.46 6.30
N MET A 62 -6.02 1.55 5.55
CA MET A 62 -6.20 1.51 4.09
C MET A 62 -5.06 0.73 3.40
N ASN A 63 -3.84 0.78 3.92
CA ASN A 63 -2.70 0.06 3.38
C ASN A 63 -2.91 -1.45 3.48
N ILE A 64 -3.39 -1.96 4.62
CA ILE A 64 -3.64 -3.41 4.78
C ILE A 64 -4.82 -3.87 3.90
N VAL A 65 -5.86 -3.05 3.76
CA VAL A 65 -7.01 -3.36 2.92
C VAL A 65 -6.60 -3.48 1.44
N ASN A 66 -5.81 -2.53 0.94
CA ASN A 66 -5.30 -2.58 -0.43
C ASN A 66 -4.28 -3.73 -0.63
N CYS A 67 -3.52 -4.09 0.41
CA CYS A 67 -2.66 -5.27 0.40
C CYS A 67 -3.46 -6.56 0.24
N ALA A 68 -4.48 -6.75 1.08
CA ALA A 68 -5.36 -7.90 1.01
C ALA A 68 -5.99 -8.04 -0.38
N MET A 69 -6.38 -6.93 -1.01
CA MET A 69 -6.92 -6.96 -2.38
C MET A 69 -5.88 -7.43 -3.40
N LEU A 70 -4.66 -6.91 -3.38
CA LEU A 70 -3.61 -7.37 -4.28
C LEU A 70 -3.28 -8.85 -4.07
N CYS A 71 -3.09 -9.26 -2.81
CA CYS A 71 -2.81 -10.65 -2.47
C CYS A 71 -3.91 -11.59 -2.97
N ALA A 72 -5.18 -11.21 -2.79
CA ALA A 72 -6.32 -11.99 -3.27
C ALA A 72 -6.29 -12.20 -4.79
N TYR A 73 -5.90 -11.19 -5.57
CA TYR A 73 -5.72 -11.37 -7.02
C TYR A 73 -4.55 -12.30 -7.32
N VAL A 74 -3.38 -12.07 -6.70
CA VAL A 74 -2.16 -12.85 -6.95
C VAL A 74 -2.34 -14.34 -6.64
N LEU A 75 -3.03 -14.68 -5.55
CA LEU A 75 -3.31 -16.07 -5.17
C LEU A 75 -4.12 -16.84 -6.21
N HIS A 76 -4.92 -16.14 -7.01
CA HIS A 76 -5.81 -16.73 -8.01
C HIS A 76 -5.37 -16.45 -9.45
N MET A 77 -4.15 -15.93 -9.65
CA MET A 77 -3.57 -15.83 -10.99
C MET A 77 -3.15 -17.23 -11.48
N PRO A 78 -3.39 -17.59 -12.76
CA PRO A 78 -2.98 -18.87 -13.32
C PRO A 78 -1.45 -19.04 -13.38
N LYS A 79 -0.71 -17.92 -13.34
CA LYS A 79 0.75 -17.88 -13.29
C LYS A 79 1.18 -16.87 -12.24
N ARG A 80 2.05 -17.30 -11.32
CA ARG A 80 2.68 -16.41 -10.34
C ARG A 80 3.49 -15.33 -11.09
N PRO A 81 3.26 -14.03 -10.84
CA PRO A 81 4.01 -12.97 -11.50
C PRO A 81 5.42 -12.84 -10.92
N THR A 82 6.31 -12.20 -11.67
CA THR A 82 7.59 -11.72 -11.11
C THR A 82 7.35 -10.43 -10.32
N VAL A 83 8.31 -10.03 -9.48
CA VAL A 83 8.27 -8.74 -8.77
C VAL A 83 8.12 -7.58 -9.76
N GLN A 84 8.87 -7.59 -10.87
CA GLN A 84 8.83 -6.51 -11.86
C GLN A 84 7.44 -6.40 -12.51
N THR A 85 6.89 -7.50 -13.02
CA THR A 85 5.58 -7.48 -13.67
C THR A 85 4.46 -7.14 -12.68
N LEU A 86 4.56 -7.61 -11.44
CA LEU A 86 3.58 -7.27 -10.41
C LEU A 86 3.66 -5.78 -10.00
N THR A 87 4.86 -5.19 -10.01
CA THR A 87 5.06 -3.75 -9.76
C THR A 87 4.28 -2.92 -10.78
N ASP A 88 4.47 -3.24 -12.07
CA ASP A 88 3.78 -2.54 -13.15
C ASP A 88 2.27 -2.75 -13.11
N TYR A 89 1.85 -4.00 -12.85
CA TYR A 89 0.44 -4.36 -12.70
C TYR A 89 -0.21 -3.57 -11.57
N TYR A 90 0.40 -3.54 -10.39
CA TYR A 90 -0.19 -2.93 -9.21
C TYR A 90 -0.25 -1.41 -9.34
N ALA A 91 0.83 -0.79 -9.82
CA ALA A 91 0.86 0.65 -10.10
C ALA A 91 -0.24 1.06 -11.09
N LYS A 92 -0.39 0.36 -12.23
CA LYS A 92 -1.42 0.64 -13.23
C LYS A 92 -2.84 0.33 -12.74
N SER A 93 -2.99 -0.60 -11.81
CA SER A 93 -4.27 -0.95 -11.21
C SER A 93 -4.74 0.10 -10.22
N MET A 94 -3.82 0.61 -9.39
CA MET A 94 -4.08 1.61 -8.35
C MET A 94 -4.17 3.04 -8.89
N LEU A 95 -3.30 3.45 -9.81
CA LEU A 95 -3.30 4.82 -10.38
C LEU A 95 -4.32 5.01 -11.50
N THR A 96 -5.60 4.81 -11.15
CA THR A 96 -6.73 5.25 -11.98
C THR A 96 -6.73 6.78 -12.12
N PRO A 97 -7.42 7.36 -13.12
CA PRO A 97 -7.54 8.82 -13.23
C PRO A 97 -8.10 9.50 -11.97
N ALA A 98 -9.09 8.86 -11.33
CA ALA A 98 -9.65 9.32 -10.06
C ALA A 98 -8.60 9.29 -8.94
N MET A 99 -7.81 8.21 -8.86
CA MET A 99 -6.75 8.10 -7.85
C MET A 99 -5.65 9.13 -8.07
N ARG A 100 -5.24 9.40 -9.32
CA ARG A 100 -4.27 10.47 -9.63
C ARG A 100 -4.75 11.84 -9.17
N TRP A 101 -6.03 12.16 -9.42
CA TRP A 101 -6.62 13.40 -8.92
C TRP A 101 -6.63 13.46 -7.38
N PHE A 102 -6.97 12.34 -6.73
CA PHE A 102 -6.93 12.25 -5.27
C PHE A 102 -5.50 12.39 -4.71
N CYS A 103 -4.50 11.77 -5.34
CA CYS A 103 -3.08 11.93 -4.97
C CYS A 103 -2.65 13.39 -5.07
N ARG A 104 -2.94 14.09 -6.19
CA ARG A 104 -2.64 15.53 -6.30
C ARG A 104 -3.33 16.37 -5.24
N LYS A 105 -4.61 16.09 -4.94
CA LYS A 105 -5.37 16.86 -3.95
C LYS A 105 -4.84 16.63 -2.53
N SER A 106 -4.56 15.38 -2.17
CA SER A 106 -4.02 15.02 -0.85
C SER A 106 -2.56 15.45 -0.68
N GLY A 107 -1.77 15.39 -1.76
CA GLY A 107 -0.37 15.80 -1.80
C GLY A 107 -0.15 17.26 -1.40
N LYS A 108 -1.11 18.15 -1.68
CA LYS A 108 -1.08 19.56 -1.23
C LYS A 108 -1.00 19.74 0.29
N ASN A 109 -1.41 18.74 1.07
CA ASN A 109 -1.33 18.77 2.52
C ASN A 109 -0.03 18.15 3.06
N LYS A 110 0.79 17.50 2.21
CA LYS A 110 2.09 16.93 2.61
C LYS A 110 2.97 18.04 3.20
N PHE A 111 3.66 17.76 4.30
CA PHE A 111 4.48 18.72 5.05
C PHE A 111 3.72 19.85 5.75
N SER A 112 2.39 19.90 5.69
CA SER A 112 1.61 20.81 6.55
C SER A 112 1.68 20.40 8.01
N ASP A 113 1.38 21.32 8.94
CA ASP A 113 1.29 21.03 10.38
C ASP A 113 0.37 19.85 10.67
N LYS A 114 -0.72 19.70 9.90
CA LYS A 114 -1.65 18.57 10.03
C LYS A 114 -1.02 17.24 9.62
N ASP A 115 -0.24 17.22 8.53
CA ASP A 115 0.49 16.01 8.10
C ASP A 115 1.52 15.62 9.16
N ILE A 116 2.34 16.58 9.59
CA ILE A 116 3.39 16.38 10.60
C ILE A 116 2.79 15.91 11.92
N ALA A 117 1.68 16.52 12.38
CA ALA A 117 0.97 16.08 13.58
C ALA A 117 0.48 14.63 13.44
N GLY A 118 -0.05 14.25 12.27
CA GLY A 118 -0.45 12.88 11.99
C GLY A 118 0.72 11.89 11.94
N MET A 119 1.90 12.30 11.48
CA MET A 119 3.11 11.47 11.50
C MET A 119 3.60 11.24 12.94
N LYS A 120 3.68 12.31 13.75
CA LYS A 120 4.06 12.22 15.17
C LYS A 120 3.05 11.42 16.00
N GLN A 121 1.77 11.48 15.66
CA GLN A 121 0.75 10.64 16.28
C GLN A 121 0.98 9.16 15.96
N ALA A 122 1.23 8.82 14.69
CA ALA A 122 1.53 7.45 14.28
C ALA A 122 2.80 6.90 14.96
N GLU A 123 3.82 7.75 15.12
CA GLU A 123 5.03 7.40 15.86
C GLU A 123 4.74 7.01 17.30
N LYS A 124 4.00 7.85 18.04
CA LYS A 124 3.64 7.62 19.44
C LYS A 124 2.70 6.44 19.62
N LEU A 125 1.81 6.20 18.66
CA LEU A 125 0.79 5.18 18.79
C LEU A 125 1.42 3.79 18.94
N ARG A 126 2.43 3.44 18.12
CA ARG A 126 3.07 2.11 18.14
C ARG A 126 2.04 0.95 18.06
N ALA A 127 1.07 1.08 17.14
CA ALA A 127 -0.05 0.14 17.01
C ALA A 127 0.38 -1.31 16.74
N ALA A 128 1.55 -1.52 16.12
CA ALA A 128 2.06 -2.85 15.82
C ALA A 128 2.57 -3.63 17.05
N ASP A 129 2.57 -3.02 18.24
CA ASP A 129 2.82 -3.75 19.48
C ASP A 129 1.56 -4.49 19.97
N ARG A 130 0.38 -4.05 19.54
CA ARG A 130 -0.93 -4.64 19.91
C ARG A 130 -1.58 -5.39 18.74
N ASN A 131 -1.36 -4.92 17.51
CA ASN A 131 -1.90 -5.52 16.29
C ASN A 131 -0.78 -5.73 15.25
N PRO A 132 -0.31 -6.97 14.99
CA PRO A 132 0.82 -7.21 14.09
C PRO A 132 0.56 -6.78 12.63
N TYR A 133 -0.70 -6.61 12.23
CA TYR A 133 -1.06 -6.09 10.91
C TYR A 133 -0.96 -4.56 10.80
N SER A 134 -0.49 -3.88 11.85
CA SER A 134 -0.23 -2.44 11.84
C SER A 134 1.27 -2.11 11.64
N TRP A 135 1.66 -0.86 11.88
CA TRP A 135 3.01 -0.32 11.69
C TRP A 135 3.52 0.39 12.93
N ASN A 136 4.83 0.28 13.16
CA ASN A 136 5.57 1.14 14.07
C ASN A 136 6.61 1.91 13.26
N MET A 137 6.64 3.23 13.43
CA MET A 137 7.54 4.10 12.69
C MET A 137 8.04 5.31 13.46
N ASP A 138 9.25 5.77 13.22
CA ASP A 138 9.76 7.03 13.77
C ASP A 138 9.62 8.15 12.73
N TYR A 139 9.27 9.34 13.19
CA TYR A 139 9.21 10.55 12.36
C TYR A 139 10.53 11.31 12.49
N LEU A 140 11.31 11.34 11.42
CA LEU A 140 12.65 11.92 11.41
C LEU A 140 12.68 13.13 10.46
N PRO A 141 12.49 14.37 10.94
CA PRO A 141 12.59 15.55 10.09
C PRO A 141 14.04 15.78 9.64
N TYR A 142 14.22 16.25 8.41
CA TYR A 142 15.54 16.65 7.93
C TYR A 142 15.93 18.01 8.51
N ALA A 143 17.20 18.16 8.91
CA ALA A 143 17.70 19.33 9.63
C ALA A 143 17.61 20.63 8.80
N ASP A 144 17.62 20.51 7.47
CA ASP A 144 17.51 21.61 6.52
C ASP A 144 16.06 21.97 6.15
N ASP A 145 15.08 21.39 6.84
CA ASP A 145 13.64 21.52 6.54
C ASP A 145 13.29 21.08 5.10
N SER A 146 14.13 20.26 4.45
CA SER A 146 13.84 19.72 3.12
C SER A 146 12.76 18.65 3.13
N GLY A 147 12.26 18.21 4.29
CA GLY A 147 11.25 17.16 4.39
C GLY A 147 11.43 16.28 5.63
N TYR A 148 11.10 15.00 5.50
CA TYR A 148 11.26 14.01 6.56
C TYR A 148 11.38 12.58 6.05
N GLU A 149 11.95 11.71 6.88
CA GLU A 149 11.86 10.26 6.76
C GLU A 149 10.79 9.70 7.72
N ALA A 150 9.96 8.78 7.22
CA ALA A 150 9.14 7.92 8.04
C ALA A 150 9.82 6.54 8.12
N ARG A 151 10.54 6.28 9.22
CA ARG A 151 11.33 5.06 9.37
C ARG A 151 10.49 3.95 9.98
N PHE A 152 10.18 2.89 9.25
CA PHE A 152 9.34 1.79 9.72
C PHE A 152 10.15 0.58 10.20
N TYR A 153 9.82 0.06 11.38
CA TYR A 153 10.43 -1.16 11.94
C TYR A 153 9.45 -2.33 12.02
N LYS A 154 8.15 -2.05 12.00
CA LYS A 154 7.08 -3.05 11.87
C LYS A 154 6.16 -2.65 10.72
N CYS A 155 5.71 -3.64 9.95
CA CYS A 155 4.93 -3.42 8.74
C CYS A 155 3.88 -4.52 8.56
N GLY A 156 2.61 -4.14 8.62
CA GLY A 156 1.49 -5.04 8.46
C GLY A 156 1.43 -5.76 7.12
N ILE A 157 1.87 -5.10 6.04
CA ILE A 157 2.01 -5.73 4.72
C ILE A 157 2.96 -6.93 4.80
N CYS A 158 4.12 -6.77 5.48
CA CYS A 158 5.09 -7.87 5.61
C CYS A 158 4.52 -9.05 6.41
N VAL A 159 3.69 -8.78 7.43
CA VAL A 159 3.00 -9.83 8.19
C VAL A 159 2.02 -10.58 7.29
N LEU A 160 1.11 -9.84 6.64
CA LEU A 160 0.09 -10.45 5.79
C LEU A 160 0.68 -11.24 4.62
N THR A 161 1.69 -10.71 3.94
CA THR A 161 2.30 -11.42 2.79
C THR A 161 3.10 -12.65 3.23
N LYS A 162 3.71 -12.67 4.42
CA LYS A 162 4.33 -13.89 4.98
C LYS A 162 3.30 -14.98 5.24
N GLU A 163 2.20 -14.64 5.92
CA GLU A 163 1.13 -15.59 6.22
C GLU A 163 0.51 -16.20 4.96
N LEU A 164 0.42 -15.42 3.88
CA LEU A 164 -0.13 -15.86 2.60
C LEU A 164 0.91 -16.52 1.67
N GLY A 165 2.18 -16.65 2.08
CA GLY A 165 3.23 -17.21 1.22
C GLY A 165 3.55 -16.36 -0.02
N LEU A 166 3.41 -15.04 0.09
CA LEU A 166 3.63 -14.03 -0.95
C LEU A 166 4.76 -13.05 -0.60
N TYR A 167 5.57 -13.35 0.40
CA TYR A 167 6.56 -12.40 0.92
C TYR A 167 7.60 -11.98 -0.13
N ASP A 168 8.00 -12.90 -1.01
CA ASP A 168 8.86 -12.68 -2.18
C ASP A 168 8.33 -11.59 -3.13
N LEU A 169 7.02 -11.36 -3.16
CA LEU A 169 6.37 -10.37 -4.01
C LEU A 169 6.14 -9.02 -3.31
N THR A 170 6.40 -8.93 -2.00
CA THR A 170 6.23 -7.70 -1.22
C THR A 170 6.97 -6.48 -1.79
N PRO A 171 8.19 -6.59 -2.37
CA PRO A 171 8.85 -5.44 -2.97
C PRO A 171 8.03 -4.74 -4.07
N ALA A 172 7.19 -5.47 -4.80
CA ALA A 172 6.31 -4.89 -5.82
C ALA A 172 5.28 -3.94 -5.20
N MET A 173 4.79 -4.26 -4.00
CA MET A 173 3.90 -3.39 -3.24
C MET A 173 4.61 -2.16 -2.71
N CYS A 174 5.81 -2.35 -2.14
CA CYS A 174 6.60 -1.24 -1.63
C CYS A 174 6.87 -0.19 -2.72
N ARG A 175 7.07 -0.60 -3.97
CA ARG A 175 7.33 0.34 -5.08
C ARG A 175 6.16 1.27 -5.39
N LEU A 176 4.94 0.95 -4.95
CA LEU A 176 3.78 1.84 -5.12
C LEU A 176 4.02 3.22 -4.46
N ASP A 177 4.80 3.29 -3.38
CA ASP A 177 5.11 4.56 -2.69
C ASP A 177 5.72 5.59 -3.64
N TYR A 178 6.61 5.18 -4.54
CA TYR A 178 7.21 6.05 -5.56
C TYR A 178 6.14 6.59 -6.51
N THR A 179 5.29 5.71 -7.04
CA THR A 179 4.26 6.09 -8.00
C THR A 179 3.21 7.02 -7.38
N MET A 180 2.90 6.80 -6.09
CA MET A 180 1.96 7.63 -5.33
C MET A 180 2.55 9.01 -5.02
N ALA A 181 3.83 9.08 -4.66
CA ALA A 181 4.52 10.35 -4.42
C ALA A 181 4.65 11.17 -5.71
N GLU A 182 5.03 10.53 -6.82
CA GLU A 182 5.09 11.15 -8.14
C GLU A 182 3.73 11.75 -8.54
N ALA A 183 2.65 10.98 -8.40
CA ALA A 183 1.29 11.45 -8.67
C ALA A 183 0.79 12.51 -7.68
N GLY A 184 1.41 12.63 -6.50
CA GLY A 184 1.13 13.67 -5.52
C GLY A 184 1.77 15.03 -5.86
N GLU A 185 2.83 15.02 -6.69
CA GLU A 185 3.52 16.21 -7.23
C GLU A 185 4.15 17.14 -6.18
N THR A 186 4.17 16.78 -4.89
CA THR A 186 4.70 17.64 -3.81
C THR A 186 5.98 17.14 -3.16
N SER A 187 6.34 15.87 -3.36
CA SER A 187 7.55 15.29 -2.79
C SER A 187 8.28 14.37 -3.76
N ASP A 188 9.60 14.35 -3.67
CA ASP A 188 10.43 13.28 -4.20
C ASP A 188 10.60 12.20 -3.13
N PHE A 189 10.22 10.97 -3.49
CA PHE A 189 10.31 9.81 -2.60
C PHE A 189 11.64 9.10 -2.80
N VAL A 190 12.36 8.86 -1.70
CA VAL A 190 13.64 8.16 -1.69
C VAL A 190 13.58 7.03 -0.66
N ARG A 191 14.29 5.94 -0.94
CA ARG A 191 14.39 4.78 -0.07
C ARG A 191 15.53 3.89 -0.53
N GLU A 192 16.38 3.48 0.38
CA GLU A 192 17.46 2.53 0.15
C GLU A 192 17.04 1.11 0.56
N TYR A 193 16.35 0.98 1.69
CA TYR A 193 16.01 -0.29 2.31
C TYR A 193 14.50 -0.48 2.50
N THR A 194 14.10 -1.74 2.53
CA THR A 194 12.82 -2.14 3.09
C THR A 194 13.01 -3.36 3.97
N LEU A 195 12.14 -3.54 4.94
CA LEU A 195 12.01 -4.82 5.64
C LEU A 195 11.80 -5.97 4.65
N ALA A 196 11.06 -5.74 3.56
CA ALA A 196 10.79 -6.72 2.51
C ALA A 196 12.03 -7.13 1.69
N SER A 197 13.05 -6.27 1.61
CA SER A 197 14.32 -6.55 0.94
C SER A 197 15.41 -7.02 1.92
N GLY A 198 15.05 -7.35 3.17
CA GLY A 198 15.99 -7.79 4.20
C GLY A 198 16.74 -6.65 4.90
N GLY A 199 16.36 -5.39 4.67
CA GLY A 199 16.95 -4.25 5.37
C GLY A 199 16.52 -4.17 6.84
N PRO A 200 17.27 -3.42 7.68
CA PRO A 200 16.97 -3.29 9.12
C PRO A 200 15.68 -2.51 9.41
N TYR A 201 15.22 -1.70 8.45
CA TYR A 201 14.00 -0.90 8.49
C TYR A 201 13.54 -0.56 7.06
N CYS A 202 12.38 0.09 6.93
CA CYS A 202 12.03 0.84 5.73
C CYS A 202 12.27 2.34 5.96
N ASP A 203 13.18 2.94 5.20
CA ASP A 203 13.49 4.37 5.21
C ASP A 203 12.66 5.12 4.17
N CYS A 204 11.36 5.31 4.46
CA CYS A 204 10.46 6.02 3.57
C CYS A 204 10.73 7.53 3.63
N GLY A 205 11.67 8.02 2.83
CA GLY A 205 12.09 9.42 2.74
C GLY A 205 11.22 10.25 1.81
N TYR A 206 10.85 11.45 2.25
CA TYR A 206 10.07 12.41 1.47
C TYR A 206 10.78 13.77 1.49
N HIS A 207 11.33 14.17 0.35
CA HIS A 207 11.88 15.51 0.15
C HIS A 207 10.86 16.42 -0.52
N LYS A 208 10.71 17.66 -0.05
CA LYS A 208 9.89 18.71 -0.66
C LYS A 208 10.40 18.95 -2.07
N LYS A 209 9.50 18.94 -3.06
CA LYS A 209 9.85 19.39 -4.40
C LYS A 209 10.12 20.90 -4.36
N GLN A 210 11.27 21.30 -4.89
CA GLN A 210 11.53 22.72 -5.15
C GLN A 210 10.60 23.17 -6.28
N LYS A 211 9.95 24.32 -6.09
CA LYS A 211 9.11 24.95 -7.11
C LYS A 211 9.96 25.76 -8.08
#